data_AF-A0AAW2LUQ2-F1
#
_entry.id   AF-A0AAW2LUQ2-F1
#
_cell.length_a   1.000
_cell.length_b   1.000
_cell.length_c   1.000
_cell.angle_alpha   90.00
_cell.angle_beta   90.00
_cell.angle_gamma   90.00
#
_symmetry.space_group_name_H-M   'P 1'
#
loop_
_entity.id
_entity.type
_entity.pdbx_description
1 polymer ?
#
loop_
_entity_poly.entity_id
_entity_poly.type
_entity_poly.pdbx_seq_one_letter_code
_entity_poly.pdbx_strand_id
1 'polypeptide(L)'
;MASRRRVESSNYRNPCLTMHQPWASLLVYGIKRVEGRSWPAPVRGRLWIHAASKIPEPETIRAMEDFYREIYAMNGITDVKFPEHYPVSRLLGCVDVVGCVTCEELVNWEELPASHIHARNLNLPTTGETRKTAFCWLCEQPQKLIIPFEMRGYQGVYNLEKKIYESAVRGLSSVKPPLPVKFPLPDPKDPYSLKPSSLASRPNGSRISEEEKSPSLVAAIAGARAAATQFAKNNMSPPTTGVILKVMRSPYRPEQGRTQGKGFSDLVGKIPENSDAKSLSF
;
A
#
# COMPACT_ATOMS: atom_id res chain seq x y z
N MET A 1 10.15 -7.51 42.75
CA MET A 1 9.12 -8.04 41.84
C MET A 1 9.06 -7.14 40.60
N ALA A 2 9.60 -7.61 39.47
CA ALA A 2 9.65 -6.81 38.25
C ALA A 2 8.25 -6.67 37.65
N SER A 3 7.81 -5.42 37.50
CA SER A 3 6.58 -5.05 36.81
C SER A 3 6.59 -5.62 35.40
N ARG A 4 5.74 -6.61 35.14
CA ARG A 4 5.43 -7.10 33.79
C ARG A 4 4.83 -5.92 33.03
N ARG A 5 5.64 -5.19 32.27
CA ARG A 5 5.12 -4.26 31.26
C ARG A 5 4.31 -5.08 30.27
N ARG A 6 2.99 -5.08 30.47
CA ARG A 6 2.00 -5.54 29.51
C ARG A 6 2.32 -4.80 28.21
N VAL A 7 2.78 -5.52 27.19
CA VAL A 7 2.93 -4.96 25.84
C VAL A 7 1.57 -4.38 25.50
N GLU A 8 1.49 -3.06 25.31
CA GLU A 8 0.26 -2.37 24.93
C GLU A 8 -0.33 -3.11 23.72
N SER A 9 -1.49 -3.72 23.92
CA SER A 9 -2.27 -4.26 22.80
C SER A 9 -2.55 -3.09 21.89
N SER A 10 -1.89 -3.05 20.74
CA SER A 10 -2.08 -1.96 19.79
C SER A 10 -3.59 -1.84 19.48
N ASN A 11 -4.12 -0.62 19.47
CA ASN A 11 -5.57 -0.33 19.37
C ASN A 11 -6.13 -0.62 17.96
N TYR A 12 -5.51 -1.55 17.25
CA TYR A 12 -5.86 -1.96 15.91
C TYR A 12 -6.76 -3.19 15.97
N ARG A 13 -8.02 -3.00 15.58
CA ARG A 13 -8.99 -4.10 15.46
C ARG A 13 -8.89 -4.75 14.09
N ASN A 14 -8.83 -3.94 13.03
CA ASN A 14 -8.77 -4.37 11.65
C ASN A 14 -7.74 -3.49 10.91
N PRO A 15 -6.44 -3.63 11.22
CA PRO A 15 -5.42 -2.74 10.68
C PRO A 15 -5.32 -2.88 9.16
N CYS A 16 -5.14 -1.75 8.50
CA CYS A 16 -4.94 -1.62 7.08
C CYS A 16 -3.74 -0.71 6.81
N LEU A 17 -3.00 -1.03 5.75
CA LEU A 17 -1.89 -0.24 5.25
C LEU A 17 -2.13 0.11 3.79
N THR A 18 -2.05 1.40 3.48
CA THR A 18 -2.01 1.87 2.09
C THR A 18 -0.57 1.81 1.56
N MET A 19 -0.38 1.27 0.36
CA MET A 19 0.91 1.21 -0.31
C MET A 19 0.78 1.38 -1.83
N HIS A 20 1.85 1.85 -2.48
CA HIS A 20 1.83 2.09 -3.91
C HIS A 20 1.80 0.79 -4.72
N GLN A 21 1.21 0.87 -5.91
CA GLN A 21 1.39 -0.16 -6.91
C GLN A 21 2.79 -0.06 -7.54
N PRO A 22 3.36 -1.18 -8.01
CA PRO A 22 2.77 -2.53 -8.04
C PRO A 22 2.90 -3.32 -6.73
N TRP A 23 3.64 -2.81 -5.74
CA TRP A 23 3.96 -3.54 -4.51
C TRP A 23 2.73 -4.00 -3.71
N ALA A 24 1.64 -3.23 -3.72
CA ALA A 24 0.38 -3.62 -3.08
C ALA A 24 -0.15 -4.96 -3.62
N SER A 25 -0.23 -5.08 -4.95
CA SER A 25 -0.69 -6.32 -5.59
C SER A 25 0.31 -7.45 -5.39
N LEU A 26 1.61 -7.18 -5.57
CA LEU A 26 2.65 -8.19 -5.41
C LEU A 26 2.65 -8.78 -3.98
N LEU A 27 2.30 -8.00 -2.96
CA LEU A 27 2.21 -8.46 -1.58
C LEU A 27 1.01 -9.40 -1.38
N VAL A 28 -0.19 -9.01 -1.82
CA VAL A 28 -1.40 -9.87 -1.66
C VAL A 28 -1.42 -11.07 -2.61
N TYR A 29 -0.63 -11.05 -3.69
CA TYR A 29 -0.38 -12.21 -4.55
C TYR A 29 0.73 -13.13 -4.02
N GLY A 30 1.36 -12.79 -2.89
CA GLY A 30 2.38 -13.64 -2.26
C GLY A 30 3.72 -13.66 -2.98
N ILE A 31 3.95 -12.73 -3.90
CA ILE A 31 5.20 -12.55 -4.67
C ILE A 31 6.17 -11.72 -3.83
N LYS A 32 5.69 -10.61 -3.26
CA LYS A 32 6.43 -9.83 -2.26
C LYS A 32 6.12 -10.39 -0.87
N ARG A 33 7.16 -10.70 -0.08
CA ARG A 33 7.01 -11.28 1.27
C ARG A 33 7.56 -10.40 2.40
N VAL A 34 8.26 -9.34 2.04
CA VAL A 34 8.85 -8.40 2.98
C VAL A 34 8.41 -6.99 2.62
N GLU A 35 7.80 -6.29 3.56
CA GLU A 35 7.43 -4.89 3.41
C GLU A 35 8.43 -3.99 4.14
N GLY A 36 8.97 -2.98 3.43
CA GLY A 36 10.00 -2.10 3.98
C GLY A 36 9.41 -0.78 4.48
N ARG A 37 9.72 -0.39 5.71
CA ARG A 37 9.27 0.88 6.31
C ARG A 37 10.39 1.57 7.07
N SER A 38 10.27 2.88 7.23
CA SER A 38 11.18 3.67 8.07
C SER A 38 10.87 3.53 9.57
N TRP A 39 9.88 2.72 9.93
CA TRP A 39 9.36 2.57 11.29
C TRP A 39 8.93 1.10 11.54
N PRO A 40 9.00 0.62 12.79
CA PRO A 40 8.74 -0.79 13.11
C PRO A 40 7.25 -1.13 12.96
N ALA A 41 6.94 -2.40 12.72
CA ALA A 41 5.56 -2.84 12.59
C ALA A 41 4.77 -2.59 13.89
N PRO A 42 3.65 -1.84 13.86
CA PRO A 42 2.85 -1.52 15.04
C PRO A 42 1.83 -2.64 15.34
N VAL A 43 1.77 -3.65 14.46
CA VAL A 43 0.79 -4.73 14.44
C VAL A 43 1.46 -6.07 14.19
N ARG A 44 0.79 -7.13 14.65
CA ARG A 44 1.06 -8.53 14.37
C ARG A 44 -0.24 -9.24 13.99
N GLY A 45 -0.13 -10.28 13.19
CA GLY A 45 -1.28 -10.95 12.59
C GLY A 45 -1.82 -10.17 11.39
N ARG A 46 -3.11 -10.34 11.10
CA ARG A 46 -3.74 -9.85 9.87
C ARG A 46 -3.57 -8.34 9.68
N LEU A 47 -3.03 -7.97 8.53
CA LEU A 47 -2.93 -6.62 8.01
C LEU A 47 -3.59 -6.55 6.62
N TRP A 48 -4.60 -5.72 6.50
CA TRP A 48 -5.26 -5.43 5.24
C TRP A 48 -4.40 -4.53 4.36
N ILE A 49 -4.45 -4.74 3.04
CA ILE A 49 -3.63 -4.03 2.07
C ILE A 49 -4.53 -3.26 1.13
N HIS A 50 -4.33 -1.94 1.12
CA HIS A 50 -5.00 -1.00 0.22
C HIS A 50 -3.98 -0.46 -0.80
N ALA A 51 -4.37 -0.42 -2.07
CA ALA A 51 -3.59 0.19 -3.12
C ALA A 51 -3.80 1.71 -3.14
N ALA A 52 -2.70 2.47 -3.06
CA ALA A 52 -2.73 3.92 -3.18
C ALA A 52 -3.29 4.38 -4.54
N SER A 53 -3.62 5.67 -4.64
CA SER A 53 -4.29 6.25 -5.83
C SER A 53 -3.37 6.52 -7.02
N LYS A 54 -2.06 6.62 -6.81
CA LYS A 54 -1.11 6.87 -7.91
C LYS A 54 -1.06 5.66 -8.84
N ILE A 55 -1.41 5.87 -10.11
CA ILE A 55 -1.32 4.88 -11.18
C ILE A 55 0.16 4.54 -11.38
N PRO A 56 0.54 3.24 -11.38
CA PRO A 56 1.91 2.83 -11.63
C PRO A 56 2.26 3.01 -13.12
N GLU A 57 3.44 3.51 -13.41
CA GLU A 57 3.97 3.56 -14.78
C GLU A 57 4.18 2.13 -15.31
N PRO A 58 3.85 1.82 -16.58
CA PRO A 58 4.05 0.48 -17.15
C PRO A 58 5.49 -0.04 -17.00
N GLU A 59 6.47 0.84 -17.13
CA GLU A 59 7.90 0.54 -16.98
C GLU A 59 8.22 0.08 -15.55
N THR A 60 7.49 0.62 -14.58
CA THR A 60 7.64 0.26 -13.16
C THR A 60 7.08 -1.10 -12.87
N ILE A 61 5.91 -1.41 -13.44
CA ILE A 61 5.33 -2.76 -13.36
C ILE A 61 6.34 -3.75 -13.94
N ARG A 62 6.78 -3.51 -15.18
CA ARG A 62 7.74 -4.38 -15.88
C ARG A 62 9.03 -4.57 -15.07
N ALA A 63 9.63 -3.48 -14.59
CA ALA A 63 10.86 -3.56 -13.79
C ALA A 63 10.67 -4.36 -12.49
N MET A 64 9.50 -4.28 -11.85
CA MET A 64 9.19 -5.10 -10.68
C MET A 64 8.94 -6.57 -11.02
N GLU A 65 8.23 -6.86 -12.09
CA GLU A 65 7.99 -8.23 -12.54
C GLU A 65 9.29 -8.92 -12.94
N ASP A 66 10.14 -8.25 -13.74
CA ASP A 66 11.46 -8.74 -14.13
C ASP A 66 12.33 -8.99 -12.90
N PHE A 67 12.33 -8.06 -11.94
CA PHE A 67 13.02 -8.25 -10.67
C PHE A 67 12.57 -9.50 -9.92
N TYR A 68 11.26 -9.66 -9.66
CA TYR A 68 10.80 -10.84 -8.94
C TYR A 68 11.01 -12.14 -9.73
N ARG A 69 10.95 -12.09 -11.07
CA ARG A 69 11.24 -13.25 -11.93
C ARG A 69 12.67 -13.73 -11.73
N GLU A 70 13.66 -12.83 -11.77
CA GLU A 70 15.07 -13.17 -11.51
C GLU A 70 15.26 -13.69 -10.08
N ILE A 71 14.59 -13.08 -9.11
CA ILE A 71 14.66 -13.48 -7.70
C ILE A 71 14.17 -14.91 -7.49
N TYR A 72 13.05 -15.28 -8.10
CA TYR A 72 12.50 -16.63 -8.04
C TYR A 72 13.28 -17.63 -8.90
N ALA A 73 13.87 -17.19 -10.01
CA ALA A 73 14.72 -18.02 -10.86
C ALA A 73 15.96 -18.55 -10.10
N MET A 74 16.50 -17.78 -9.14
CA MET A 74 17.56 -18.28 -8.24
C MET A 74 17.14 -19.52 -7.42
N ASN A 75 15.84 -19.75 -7.23
CA ASN A 75 15.30 -20.95 -6.59
C ASN A 75 14.76 -21.98 -7.59
N GLY A 76 15.09 -21.84 -8.88
CA GLY A 76 14.59 -22.72 -9.95
C GLY A 76 13.13 -22.49 -10.33
N ILE A 77 12.50 -21.41 -9.85
CA ILE A 77 11.11 -21.08 -10.15
C ILE A 77 11.07 -20.08 -11.31
N THR A 78 10.66 -20.56 -12.49
CA THR A 78 10.60 -19.74 -13.72
C THR A 78 9.18 -19.32 -14.12
N ASP A 79 8.16 -20.10 -13.73
CA ASP A 79 6.73 -19.81 -14.01
C ASP A 79 6.07 -19.01 -12.88
N VAL A 80 6.58 -17.80 -12.63
CA VAL A 80 5.94 -16.86 -11.69
C VAL A 80 4.75 -16.20 -12.38
N LYS A 81 3.55 -16.40 -11.81
CA LYS A 81 2.31 -15.78 -12.30
C LYS A 81 2.09 -14.42 -11.63
N PHE A 82 2.22 -13.36 -12.41
CA PHE A 82 1.99 -11.98 -11.97
C PHE A 82 0.51 -11.58 -12.10
N PRO A 83 0.04 -10.56 -11.33
CA PRO A 83 -1.28 -9.99 -11.52
C PRO A 83 -1.47 -9.43 -12.94
N GLU A 84 -2.59 -9.75 -13.58
CA GLU A 84 -2.96 -9.17 -14.89
C GLU A 84 -3.27 -7.66 -14.78
N HIS A 85 -3.72 -7.23 -13.61
CA HIS A 85 -4.12 -5.85 -13.33
C HIS A 85 -3.61 -5.37 -11.98
N TYR A 86 -3.28 -4.07 -11.90
CA TYR A 86 -2.79 -3.39 -10.71
C TYR A 86 -3.74 -2.25 -10.30
N PRO A 87 -4.93 -2.56 -9.73
CA PRO A 87 -5.95 -1.56 -9.43
C PRO A 87 -5.48 -0.56 -8.38
N VAL A 88 -5.83 0.71 -8.54
CA VAL A 88 -5.55 1.80 -7.58
C VAL A 88 -6.78 2.15 -6.75
N SER A 89 -6.57 2.80 -5.60
CA SER A 89 -7.65 3.26 -4.70
C SER A 89 -8.59 2.13 -4.23
N ARG A 90 -8.07 0.91 -4.10
CA ARG A 90 -8.87 -0.27 -3.72
C ARG A 90 -8.24 -1.07 -2.61
N LEU A 91 -9.08 -1.60 -1.72
CA LEU A 91 -8.72 -2.66 -0.79
C LEU A 91 -8.54 -3.95 -1.60
N LEU A 92 -7.36 -4.57 -1.50
CA LEU A 92 -7.00 -5.71 -2.34
C LEU A 92 -7.11 -7.06 -1.64
N GLY A 93 -6.90 -7.09 -0.32
CA GLY A 93 -6.74 -8.33 0.42
C GLY A 93 -6.00 -8.11 1.74
N CYS A 94 -5.38 -9.15 2.26
CA CYS A 94 -4.60 -9.09 3.48
C CYS A 94 -3.42 -10.07 3.48
N VAL A 95 -2.49 -9.80 4.39
CA VAL A 95 -1.38 -10.69 4.75
C VAL A 95 -1.30 -10.76 6.27
N ASP A 96 -0.57 -11.73 6.81
CA ASP A 96 -0.25 -11.80 8.23
C ASP A 96 1.16 -11.25 8.47
N VAL A 97 1.27 -10.22 9.31
CA VAL A 97 2.57 -9.71 9.77
C VAL A 97 3.04 -10.58 10.93
N VAL A 98 4.02 -11.44 10.66
CA VAL A 98 4.54 -12.43 11.63
C VAL A 98 5.77 -11.93 12.39
N GLY A 99 6.46 -10.94 11.85
CA GLY A 99 7.73 -10.46 12.41
C GLY A 99 8.10 -9.09 11.91
N CYS A 100 9.05 -8.46 12.59
CA CYS A 100 9.66 -7.22 12.18
C CYS A 100 11.12 -7.29 12.60
N VAL A 101 12.01 -7.20 11.63
CA VAL A 101 13.46 -7.16 11.84
C VAL A 101 14.01 -5.89 11.23
N THR A 102 15.23 -5.52 11.58
CA THR A 102 15.96 -4.48 10.87
C THR A 102 16.45 -4.97 9.51
N CYS A 103 16.74 -4.04 8.61
CA CYS A 103 17.33 -4.37 7.31
C CYS A 103 18.71 -5.04 7.40
N GLU A 104 19.42 -4.84 8.50
CA GLU A 104 20.72 -5.46 8.77
C GLU A 104 20.53 -6.92 9.20
N GLU A 105 19.66 -7.15 10.19
CA GLU A 105 19.29 -8.49 10.65
C GLU A 105 18.78 -9.37 9.52
N LEU A 106 17.90 -8.85 8.66
CA LEU A 106 17.33 -9.63 7.55
C LEU A 106 18.39 -10.17 6.58
N VAL A 107 19.49 -9.44 6.38
CA VAL A 107 20.53 -9.82 5.42
C VAL A 107 21.53 -10.79 5.97
N ASN A 108 21.76 -10.71 7.27
CA ASN A 108 22.61 -11.66 7.96
C ASN A 108 21.83 -12.91 8.39
N TRP A 109 20.60 -13.09 7.88
CA TRP A 109 19.74 -14.22 8.25
C TRP A 109 19.98 -15.43 7.34
N GLU A 110 20.92 -16.28 7.74
CA GLU A 110 21.36 -17.46 6.97
C GLU A 110 20.25 -18.46 6.65
N GLU A 111 19.23 -18.57 7.52
CA GLU A 111 18.12 -19.53 7.37
C GLU A 111 17.10 -19.13 6.29
N LEU A 112 17.16 -17.89 5.78
CA LEU A 112 16.26 -17.44 4.74
C LEU A 112 16.83 -17.70 3.34
N PRO A 113 16.02 -18.19 2.39
CA PRO A 113 16.47 -18.36 1.01
C PRO A 113 16.96 -17.02 0.45
N ALA A 114 18.06 -17.04 -0.30
CA ALA A 114 18.69 -15.85 -0.87
C ALA A 114 17.70 -14.93 -1.61
N SER A 115 16.69 -15.47 -2.28
CA SER A 115 15.62 -14.70 -2.93
C SER A 115 14.87 -13.73 -2.00
N HIS A 116 14.62 -14.14 -0.76
CA HIS A 116 13.94 -13.31 0.25
C HIS A 116 14.85 -12.19 0.76
N ILE A 117 16.15 -12.48 0.89
CA ILE A 117 17.17 -11.51 1.26
C ILE A 117 17.33 -10.48 0.13
N HIS A 118 17.33 -10.93 -1.13
CA HIS A 118 17.48 -10.06 -2.30
C HIS A 118 16.24 -9.19 -2.57
N ALA A 119 15.04 -9.62 -2.16
CA ALA A 119 13.81 -8.80 -2.17
C ALA A 119 13.95 -7.48 -1.37
N ARG A 120 14.98 -7.36 -0.51
CA ARG A 120 15.39 -6.10 0.16
C ARG A 120 15.84 -5.02 -0.82
N ASN A 121 16.46 -5.40 -1.95
CA ASN A 121 17.25 -4.48 -2.76
C ASN A 121 16.46 -3.32 -3.39
N LEU A 122 15.14 -3.34 -3.33
CA LEU A 122 14.24 -2.28 -3.76
C LEU A 122 14.22 -1.03 -2.86
N ASN A 123 14.55 -1.18 -1.58
CA ASN A 123 14.31 -0.15 -0.57
C ASN A 123 15.59 0.49 0.00
N LEU A 124 16.75 0.19 -0.60
CA LEU A 124 18.03 0.80 -0.26
C LEU A 124 18.23 2.05 -1.15
N PRO A 125 18.42 3.26 -0.59
CA PRO A 125 18.73 4.43 -1.41
C PRO A 125 20.08 4.23 -2.10
N THR A 126 20.11 4.37 -3.43
CA THR A 126 21.32 4.23 -4.23
C THR A 126 22.28 5.42 -4.11
N THR A 127 21.88 6.51 -3.45
CA THR A 127 22.73 7.70 -3.28
C THR A 127 22.31 8.45 -2.02
N GLY A 128 23.24 8.61 -1.08
CA GLY A 128 23.43 9.73 -0.13
C GLY A 128 22.29 10.22 0.76
N GLU A 129 21.07 10.41 0.24
CA GLU A 129 20.04 11.21 0.88
C GLU A 129 18.65 10.58 0.75
N THR A 130 17.94 10.61 1.88
CA THR A 130 16.48 10.51 2.05
C THR A 130 15.89 9.11 2.36
N ARG A 131 15.59 8.94 3.66
CA ARG A 131 14.73 7.91 4.29
C ARG A 131 15.16 6.44 4.05
N LYS A 132 16.19 6.03 4.78
CA LYS A 132 16.56 4.61 4.94
C LYS A 132 15.33 3.82 5.42
N THR A 133 14.85 2.87 4.62
CA THR A 133 13.99 1.83 5.17
C THR A 133 14.82 1.10 6.23
N ALA A 134 14.37 1.18 7.47
CA ALA A 134 15.11 0.66 8.62
C ALA A 134 14.55 -0.68 9.08
N PHE A 135 13.26 -0.92 8.81
CA PHE A 135 12.51 -2.06 9.31
C PHE A 135 11.87 -2.84 8.16
N CYS A 136 11.96 -4.15 8.26
CA CYS A 136 11.39 -5.13 7.36
C CYS A 136 10.27 -5.88 8.08
N TRP A 137 9.04 -5.67 7.63
CA TRP A 137 7.86 -6.38 8.11
C TRP A 137 7.75 -7.69 7.32
N LEU A 138 7.72 -8.80 8.04
CA LEU A 138 7.68 -10.14 7.45
C LEU A 138 6.24 -10.56 7.28
N CYS A 139 5.84 -10.85 6.04
CA CYS A 139 4.45 -11.08 5.66
C CYS A 139 4.24 -12.52 5.22
N GLU A 140 3.21 -13.17 5.78
CA GLU A 140 2.77 -14.52 5.44
C GLU A 140 1.30 -14.57 5.05
N GLN A 141 0.84 -15.78 4.68
CA GLN A 141 -0.56 -16.10 4.41
C GLN A 141 -1.28 -15.06 3.55
N PRO A 142 -0.78 -14.79 2.32
CA PRO A 142 -1.42 -13.85 1.42
C PRO A 142 -2.83 -14.33 1.06
N GLN A 143 -3.80 -13.42 1.19
CA GLN A 143 -5.18 -13.62 0.78
C GLN A 143 -5.61 -12.41 -0.05
N LYS A 144 -6.28 -12.66 -1.18
CA LYS A 144 -6.78 -11.60 -2.06
C LYS A 144 -8.30 -11.58 -2.07
N LEU A 145 -8.88 -10.40 -2.19
CA LEU A 145 -10.30 -10.25 -2.44
C LEU A 145 -10.60 -10.70 -3.87
N ILE A 146 -11.68 -11.47 -4.04
CA ILE A 146 -12.20 -11.83 -5.36
C ILE A 146 -12.59 -10.56 -6.12
N ILE A 147 -13.22 -9.61 -5.42
CA ILE A 147 -13.58 -8.28 -5.95
C ILE A 147 -12.97 -7.22 -5.03
N PRO A 148 -11.94 -6.47 -5.47
CA PRO A 148 -11.34 -5.39 -4.68
C PRO A 148 -12.33 -4.24 -4.42
N PHE A 149 -12.39 -3.76 -3.18
CA PHE A 149 -13.34 -2.71 -2.78
C PHE A 149 -12.78 -1.33 -3.00
N GLU A 150 -13.56 -0.46 -3.63
CA GLU A 150 -13.20 0.95 -3.72
C GLU A 150 -13.34 1.62 -2.36
N MET A 151 -12.26 2.26 -1.90
CA MET A 151 -12.27 3.01 -0.65
C MET A 151 -11.09 3.97 -0.60
N ARG A 152 -11.19 4.99 0.26
CA ARG A 152 -10.09 5.91 0.55
C ARG A 152 -9.00 5.21 1.38
N GLY A 153 -7.75 5.41 0.98
CA GLY A 153 -6.57 5.05 1.77
C GLY A 153 -6.14 6.17 2.71
N TYR A 154 -5.40 5.82 3.76
CA TYR A 154 -4.88 6.78 4.74
C TYR A 154 -3.39 6.58 4.98
N GLN A 155 -2.73 7.61 5.49
CA GLN A 155 -1.32 7.54 5.88
C GLN A 155 -1.15 6.73 7.16
N GLY A 156 -0.06 5.95 7.24
CA GLY A 156 0.21 5.07 8.37
C GLY A 156 -0.67 3.81 8.37
N VAL A 157 -0.71 3.11 9.50
CA VAL A 157 -1.65 1.99 9.72
C VAL A 157 -2.91 2.56 10.37
N TYR A 158 -4.06 2.21 9.80
CA TYR A 158 -5.38 2.68 10.23
C TYR A 158 -6.35 1.50 10.36
N ASN A 159 -7.45 1.66 11.09
CA ASN A 159 -8.48 0.63 11.17
C ASN A 159 -9.46 0.73 10.01
N LEU A 160 -9.79 -0.39 9.37
CA LEU A 160 -10.92 -0.45 8.44
C LEU A 160 -12.23 -0.15 9.17
N GLU A 161 -13.14 0.52 8.46
CA GLU A 161 -14.54 0.63 8.89
C GLU A 161 -15.17 -0.76 9.03
N LYS A 162 -16.01 -0.91 10.06
CA LYS A 162 -16.63 -2.20 10.40
C LYS A 162 -17.35 -2.84 9.20
N LYS A 163 -18.14 -2.07 8.46
CA LYS A 163 -18.91 -2.55 7.29
C LYS A 163 -18.00 -3.03 6.15
N ILE A 164 -16.91 -2.31 5.89
CA ILE A 164 -15.92 -2.66 4.87
C ILE A 164 -15.22 -3.97 5.27
N TYR A 165 -14.77 -4.06 6.51
CA TYR A 165 -14.14 -5.28 7.04
C TYR A 165 -15.07 -6.50 6.97
N GLU A 166 -16.31 -6.39 7.46
CA GLU A 166 -17.27 -7.51 7.46
C GLU A 166 -17.57 -8.02 6.05
N SER A 167 -17.67 -7.11 5.09
CA SER A 167 -17.82 -7.45 3.68
C SER A 167 -16.55 -8.09 3.10
N ALA A 168 -15.38 -7.56 3.47
CA ALA A 168 -14.10 -7.97 2.90
C ALA A 168 -13.74 -9.39 3.33
N VAL A 169 -13.96 -9.75 4.61
CA VAL A 169 -13.70 -11.10 5.12
C VAL A 169 -14.46 -12.16 4.32
N ARG A 170 -15.69 -11.87 3.89
CA ARG A 170 -16.52 -12.79 3.09
C ARG A 170 -16.01 -12.97 1.66
N GLY A 171 -15.24 -12.02 1.14
CA GLY A 171 -14.70 -12.03 -0.22
C GLY A 171 -13.26 -12.50 -0.34
N LEU A 172 -12.63 -12.96 0.76
CA LEU A 172 -11.24 -13.41 0.75
C LEU A 172 -11.09 -14.78 0.08
N SER A 173 -10.09 -14.87 -0.79
CA SER A 173 -9.60 -16.12 -1.36
C SER A 173 -8.14 -16.32 -0.94
N SER A 174 -7.79 -17.56 -0.57
CA SER A 174 -6.40 -17.94 -0.34
C SER A 174 -5.59 -17.81 -1.63
N VAL A 175 -4.32 -17.45 -1.50
CA VAL A 175 -3.35 -17.38 -2.60
C VAL A 175 -2.27 -18.43 -2.39
N LYS A 176 -1.94 -19.17 -3.45
CA LYS A 176 -0.78 -20.06 -3.48
C LYS A 176 0.44 -19.24 -3.94
N PRO A 177 1.38 -18.87 -3.04
CA PRO A 177 2.55 -18.10 -3.43
C PRO A 177 3.48 -18.95 -4.33
N PRO A 178 4.31 -18.33 -5.19
CA PRO A 178 5.26 -19.06 -6.04
C PRO A 178 6.23 -19.94 -5.23
N LEU A 179 6.64 -19.45 -4.05
CA LEU A 179 7.41 -20.19 -3.07
C LEU A 179 6.68 -20.09 -1.72
N PRO A 180 6.30 -21.21 -1.08
CA PRO A 180 5.85 -21.20 0.30
C PRO A 180 6.99 -20.69 1.20
N VAL A 181 6.65 -19.78 2.11
CA VAL A 181 7.63 -19.21 3.04
C VAL A 181 7.00 -19.18 4.40
N LYS A 182 7.74 -19.74 5.34
CA LYS A 182 7.50 -19.63 6.76
C LYS A 182 8.77 -19.04 7.37
N PHE A 183 8.70 -17.81 7.86
CA PHE A 183 9.81 -17.15 8.51
C PHE A 183 10.10 -17.91 9.82
N PRO A 184 11.35 -18.36 10.05
CA PRO A 184 11.69 -19.07 11.27
C PRO A 184 11.53 -18.11 12.46
N LEU A 185 10.71 -18.50 13.44
CA LEU A 185 10.55 -17.73 14.67
C LEU A 185 11.57 -18.27 15.70
N PRO A 186 12.35 -17.40 16.39
CA PRO A 186 13.28 -17.82 17.43
C PRO A 186 12.61 -18.65 18.52
N ASP A 187 11.36 -18.31 18.84
CA ASP A 187 10.47 -19.14 19.62
C ASP A 187 9.21 -19.45 18.81
N PRO A 188 9.03 -20.69 18.33
CA PRO A 188 7.83 -21.10 17.60
C PRO A 188 6.53 -20.97 18.41
N LYS A 189 6.61 -20.91 19.75
CA LYS A 189 5.47 -20.74 20.64
C LYS A 189 5.16 -19.26 20.92
N ASP A 190 6.10 -18.36 20.64
CA ASP A 190 5.90 -16.92 20.73
C ASP A 190 5.87 -16.27 19.33
N PRO A 191 4.69 -15.98 18.76
CA PRO A 191 4.56 -15.27 17.50
C PRO A 191 5.09 -13.82 17.56
N TYR A 192 5.46 -13.31 18.74
CA TYR A 192 6.08 -12.01 18.94
C TYR A 192 7.60 -12.07 19.13
N SER A 193 8.22 -13.24 18.98
CA SER A 193 9.66 -13.43 19.21
C SER A 193 10.55 -12.64 18.22
N LEU A 194 10.07 -12.43 16.98
CA LEU A 194 10.76 -11.61 15.97
C LEU A 194 10.45 -10.12 16.11
N LYS A 195 11.21 -9.45 16.98
CA LYS A 195 11.26 -8.00 17.12
C LYS A 195 12.56 -7.44 16.52
N PRO A 196 12.62 -6.14 16.19
CA PRO A 196 13.89 -5.55 15.79
C PRO A 196 14.95 -5.80 16.87
N SER A 197 16.17 -6.13 16.43
CA SER A 197 17.31 -6.51 17.30
C SER A 197 17.15 -7.84 18.05
N SER A 198 16.29 -8.74 17.57
CA SER A 198 16.11 -10.09 18.15
C SER A 198 16.99 -11.15 17.50
N LEU A 199 17.49 -10.93 16.27
CA LEU A 199 18.43 -11.86 15.65
C LEU A 199 19.84 -11.56 16.18
N ALA A 200 20.49 -12.55 16.77
CA ALA A 200 21.85 -12.40 17.27
C ALA A 200 22.78 -12.03 16.10
N SER A 201 23.40 -10.85 16.16
CA SER A 201 24.49 -10.49 15.26
C SER A 201 25.68 -11.41 15.57
N ARG A 202 25.93 -12.43 14.74
CA ARG A 202 27.20 -13.16 14.82
C ARG A 202 28.30 -12.21 14.34
N PRO A 203 29.32 -11.88 15.16
CA PRO A 203 30.46 -11.11 14.72
C PRO A 203 31.40 -12.04 13.96
N ASN A 204 31.03 -12.33 12.71
CA ASN A 204 31.78 -12.97 11.61
C ASN A 204 30.83 -13.88 10.84
N GLY A 205 30.64 -13.60 9.55
CA GLY A 205 29.86 -14.46 8.66
C GLY A 205 29.57 -13.76 7.33
N SER A 206 30.45 -14.03 6.35
CA SER A 206 30.37 -13.69 4.92
C SER A 206 29.70 -12.36 4.52
N ARG A 207 30.51 -11.40 4.05
CA ARG A 207 30.06 -10.63 2.86
C ARG A 207 29.68 -11.68 1.83
N ILE A 208 28.39 -11.87 1.55
CA ILE A 208 27.96 -12.56 0.34
C ILE A 208 28.64 -11.81 -0.78
N SER A 209 29.65 -12.43 -1.40
CA SER A 209 30.50 -11.77 -2.37
C SER A 209 29.62 -11.29 -3.52
N GLU A 210 29.97 -10.14 -4.09
CA GLU A 210 29.29 -9.58 -5.26
C GLU A 210 29.42 -10.49 -6.50
N GLU A 211 30.12 -11.63 -6.36
CA GLU A 211 30.56 -12.55 -7.41
C GLU A 211 29.52 -13.63 -7.78
N GLU A 212 28.45 -13.85 -7.01
CA GLU A 212 27.41 -14.86 -7.33
C GLU A 212 26.18 -14.31 -8.08
N LYS A 213 26.08 -13.00 -8.30
CA LYS A 213 24.90 -12.42 -8.97
C LYS A 213 25.07 -12.46 -10.48
N SER A 214 24.12 -13.10 -11.18
CA SER A 214 24.08 -13.05 -12.64
C SER A 214 23.96 -11.58 -13.13
N PRO A 215 24.52 -11.24 -14.30
CA PRO A 215 24.34 -9.91 -14.89
C PRO A 215 22.86 -9.52 -15.05
N SER A 216 21.98 -10.49 -15.33
CA SER A 216 20.53 -10.26 -15.41
C SER A 216 19.93 -9.83 -14.07
N LEU A 217 20.30 -10.49 -12.98
CA LEU A 217 19.83 -10.15 -11.64
C LEU A 217 20.33 -8.77 -11.20
N VAL A 218 21.58 -8.43 -11.53
CA VAL A 218 22.13 -7.09 -11.25
C VAL A 218 21.35 -6.01 -12.01
N ALA A 219 21.11 -6.22 -13.31
CA ALA A 219 20.33 -5.30 -14.13
C ALA A 219 18.89 -5.17 -13.62
N ALA A 220 18.26 -6.28 -13.24
CA ALA A 220 16.91 -6.29 -12.69
C ALA A 220 16.84 -5.54 -11.36
N ILE A 221 17.81 -5.73 -10.45
CA ILE A 221 17.93 -4.96 -9.21
C ILE A 221 18.06 -3.46 -9.51
N ALA A 222 18.88 -3.08 -10.50
CA ALA A 222 19.10 -1.68 -10.85
C ALA A 222 17.83 -1.01 -11.42
N GLY A 223 17.18 -1.65 -12.40
CA GLY A 223 15.92 -1.17 -12.97
C GLY A 223 14.83 -1.05 -11.91
N ALA A 224 14.79 -2.02 -10.99
CA ALA A 224 13.85 -2.06 -9.90
C ALA A 224 14.05 -0.91 -8.89
N ARG A 225 15.30 -0.61 -8.53
CA ARG A 225 15.64 0.56 -7.70
C ARG A 225 15.25 1.87 -8.37
N ALA A 226 15.58 2.03 -9.65
CA ALA A 226 15.22 3.24 -10.40
C ALA A 226 13.70 3.46 -10.36
N ALA A 227 12.92 2.42 -10.62
CA ALA A 227 11.47 2.45 -10.56
C ALA A 227 10.93 2.81 -9.15
N ALA A 228 11.57 2.36 -8.07
CA ALA A 228 11.15 2.71 -6.71
C ALA A 228 11.30 4.20 -6.37
N THR A 229 12.30 4.89 -6.95
CA THR A 229 12.59 6.31 -6.63
C THR A 229 11.51 7.30 -7.07
N GLN A 230 10.68 6.96 -8.07
CA GLN A 230 9.64 7.85 -8.59
C GLN A 230 8.55 8.21 -7.55
N PHE A 231 8.38 7.37 -6.52
CA PHE A 231 7.39 7.58 -5.46
C PHE A 231 7.96 8.37 -4.28
N ALA A 232 9.29 8.51 -4.20
CA ALA A 232 9.96 9.30 -3.16
C ALA A 232 9.94 10.81 -3.46
N LYS A 233 9.99 11.20 -4.75
CA LYS A 233 10.12 12.60 -5.19
C LYS A 233 8.86 13.46 -4.99
N ASN A 234 7.68 12.86 -4.81
CA ASN A 234 6.41 13.59 -4.79
C ASN A 234 5.90 14.02 -3.40
N ASN A 235 6.69 13.83 -2.33
CA ASN A 235 6.32 14.28 -0.97
C ASN A 235 6.89 15.66 -0.59
N MET A 236 7.49 16.39 -1.52
CA MET A 236 7.82 17.81 -1.31
C MET A 236 6.61 18.66 -1.68
N SER A 237 5.85 19.11 -0.67
CA SER A 237 5.05 20.32 -0.83
C SER A 237 5.99 21.47 -1.20
N PRO A 238 5.69 22.29 -2.22
CA PRO A 238 6.49 23.49 -2.48
C PRO A 238 6.46 24.40 -1.24
N PRO A 239 7.56 25.12 -0.94
CA PRO A 239 7.53 26.13 0.11
C PRO A 239 6.45 27.16 -0.23
N THR A 240 5.62 27.48 0.77
CA THR A 240 4.60 28.52 0.69
C THR A 240 5.29 29.88 0.48
N THR A 241 5.54 30.25 -0.77
CA THR A 241 5.89 31.62 -1.12
C THR A 241 4.58 32.40 -1.19
N GLY A 242 4.35 33.26 -0.19
CA GLY A 242 3.21 34.16 -0.16
C GLY A 242 3.22 35.07 -1.38
N VAL A 243 2.20 34.93 -2.23
CA VAL A 243 1.80 35.96 -3.18
C VAL A 243 0.39 36.38 -2.77
N ILE A 244 0.29 37.57 -2.19
CA ILE A 244 -0.98 38.22 -1.89
C ILE A 244 -1.62 38.60 -3.24
N LEU A 245 -2.57 37.81 -3.71
CA LEU A 245 -3.48 38.25 -4.76
C LEU A 245 -4.58 39.10 -4.10
N LYS A 246 -4.47 40.41 -4.25
CA LYS A 246 -5.48 41.39 -3.85
C LYS A 246 -6.71 41.25 -4.75
N VAL A 247 -7.67 40.41 -4.37
CA VAL A 247 -9.00 40.39 -4.99
C VAL A 247 -9.80 41.57 -4.43
N MET A 248 -9.98 42.62 -5.24
CA MET A 248 -10.95 43.68 -4.99
C MET A 248 -12.36 43.08 -4.99
N ARG A 249 -13.02 43.08 -3.83
CA ARG A 249 -14.47 42.86 -3.72
C ARG A 249 -15.18 44.17 -4.02
N SER A 250 -15.94 44.21 -5.11
CA SER A 250 -16.96 45.23 -5.35
C SER A 250 -18.24 44.86 -4.59
N PRO A 251 -18.84 45.74 -3.78
CA PRO A 251 -20.12 45.49 -3.12
C PRO A 251 -21.27 46.00 -4.01
N TYR A 252 -22.14 45.09 -4.47
CA TYR A 252 -23.45 45.49 -5.02
C TYR A 252 -24.55 45.20 -3.99
N ARG A 253 -25.30 46.26 -3.67
CA ARG A 253 -26.39 46.34 -2.70
C ARG A 253 -27.72 46.33 -3.47
N PRO A 254 -28.76 45.61 -3.04
CA PRO A 254 -30.05 45.67 -3.70
C PRO A 254 -30.84 46.91 -3.23
N GLU A 255 -31.35 47.71 -4.18
CA GLU A 255 -32.29 48.80 -3.87
C GLU A 255 -33.74 48.32 -3.87
N GLN A 256 -34.47 48.76 -2.85
CA GLN A 256 -35.92 48.68 -2.71
C GLN A 256 -36.54 49.88 -3.43
N GLY A 257 -37.44 49.62 -4.40
CA GLY A 257 -38.29 50.65 -5.00
C GLY A 257 -39.73 50.52 -4.50
N ARG A 258 -40.30 51.61 -3.98
CA ARG A 258 -41.75 51.74 -3.69
C ARG A 258 -42.20 53.19 -3.89
N THR A 259 -43.03 53.43 -4.91
CA THR A 259 -44.22 54.34 -4.94
C THR A 259 -44.86 54.25 -6.35
N GLN A 260 -46.03 53.63 -6.46
CA GLN A 260 -47.38 54.21 -6.66
C GLN A 260 -47.74 54.64 -8.10
N GLY A 261 -48.85 54.07 -8.62
CA GLY A 261 -49.71 54.76 -9.61
C GLY A 261 -50.43 53.91 -10.66
N LYS A 262 -51.67 53.49 -10.33
CA LYS A 262 -52.86 53.32 -11.21
C LYS A 262 -52.94 52.16 -12.24
N GLY A 263 -53.73 51.14 -11.85
CA GLY A 263 -54.96 50.65 -12.51
C GLY A 263 -54.97 50.30 -13.99
N PHE A 264 -55.34 49.05 -14.31
CA PHE A 264 -56.54 48.73 -15.12
C PHE A 264 -56.86 47.22 -15.01
N SER A 265 -58.12 46.93 -15.27
CA SER A 265 -58.96 45.76 -15.03
C SER A 265 -58.69 44.47 -15.84
N ASP A 266 -59.22 43.37 -15.30
CA ASP A 266 -59.78 42.17 -15.96
C ASP A 266 -58.88 41.26 -16.82
N LEU A 267 -58.76 39.98 -16.46
CA LEU A 267 -59.62 38.93 -17.00
C LEU A 267 -59.32 37.53 -16.42
N VAL A 268 -60.41 36.80 -16.23
CA VAL A 268 -60.57 35.42 -15.79
C VAL A 268 -60.14 34.41 -16.86
N GLY A 269 -59.61 33.24 -16.45
CA GLY A 269 -59.59 32.02 -17.31
C GLY A 269 -58.47 31.04 -16.93
N LYS A 270 -58.73 30.09 -16.03
CA LYS A 270 -59.00 28.66 -16.30
C LYS A 270 -57.84 27.85 -16.89
N ILE A 271 -57.37 26.93 -16.05
CA ILE A 271 -56.58 25.73 -16.33
C ILE A 271 -57.34 24.81 -17.29
N PRO A 272 -56.63 24.03 -18.13
CA PRO A 272 -56.99 22.63 -18.27
C PRO A 272 -55.79 21.70 -18.05
N GLU A 273 -56.01 20.68 -17.22
CA GLU A 273 -55.30 19.42 -17.28
C GLU A 273 -55.59 18.77 -18.64
N ASN A 274 -54.59 18.15 -19.26
CA ASN A 274 -54.85 16.88 -19.91
C ASN A 274 -53.62 15.97 -19.92
N SER A 275 -53.92 14.70 -19.68
CA SER A 275 -53.09 13.52 -19.80
C SER A 275 -52.44 13.38 -21.17
N ASP A 276 -51.25 12.77 -21.21
CA ASP A 276 -51.02 11.66 -22.13
C ASP A 276 -49.79 10.84 -21.73
N ALA A 277 -50.05 9.56 -21.44
CA ALA A 277 -49.07 8.51 -21.39
C ALA A 277 -48.78 8.05 -22.83
N LYS A 278 -47.50 7.96 -23.21
CA LYS A 278 -47.06 7.08 -24.30
C LYS A 278 -45.82 6.29 -23.91
N SER A 279 -46.02 4.99 -24.02
CA SER A 279 -45.09 3.87 -24.04
C SER A 279 -44.19 3.90 -25.29
N LEU A 280 -43.18 3.01 -25.25
CA LEU A 280 -42.31 2.46 -26.32
C LEU A 280 -40.91 3.13 -26.41
N SER A 281 -39.79 2.40 -26.51
CA SER A 281 -39.55 0.95 -26.58
C SER A 281 -38.05 0.66 -26.76
N PHE A 282 -37.64 -0.56 -26.36
CA PHE A 282 -36.46 -1.36 -26.71
C PHE A 282 -35.06 -0.87 -26.32
#